data_AF-A0A1J4J6J6-F1
#
_entry.id   AF-A0A1J4J6J6-F1
#
_cell.length_a   1.000
_cell.length_b   1.000
_cell.length_c   1.000
_cell.angle_alpha   90.00
_cell.angle_beta   90.00
_cell.angle_gamma   90.00
#
_symmetry.space_group_name_H-M   'P 1'
#
loop_
_entity.id
_entity.type
_entity.pdbx_description
1 polymer ?
#
loop_
_entity_poly.entity_id
_entity_poly.type
_entity_poly.pdbx_seq_one_letter_code
_entity_poly.pdbx_strand_id
1 'polypeptide(L)'
;MFSQMYNLNNSPKSVVNHPFALNTNIIKNINFQKLERNFTLIINKQKFHMNRIMADLLSPKIYHLHFIDETVSEYSIHINTYKKISDSINSDIFYQIFDFENHYFEEKEKECLEEILFELGNEEVYRTNKFYEEKITIDNVLDRLLLKTKYSLGNKTIYEEEIHFISSHFQAMIENSLFLESFMKIDIHILELIFEQDVQLKGEDSLLYFVLSLYKNDSKFSSLFKYVEFGNLTPSSFAEFIDIFQVGDLNSDIWSVLCNFMIASLKNTPKTTSKHEKMIRTKKNNLKTLILNP
;
A
#
# COMPACT_ATOMS: atom_id res chain seq x y z
N MET A 1 -33.20 -29.77 -69.27
CA MET A 1 -31.90 -29.66 -68.57
C MET A 1 -31.86 -28.31 -67.85
N PHE A 2 -32.53 -28.23 -66.69
CA PHE A 2 -32.63 -27.02 -65.89
C PHE A 2 -31.99 -27.23 -64.52
N SER A 3 -31.36 -26.15 -64.06
CA SER A 3 -30.75 -25.85 -62.77
C SER A 3 -31.63 -26.13 -61.55
N GLN A 4 -31.01 -26.01 -60.35
CA GLN A 4 -31.54 -26.04 -58.97
C GLN A 4 -31.49 -27.43 -58.30
N MET A 5 -31.08 -27.64 -57.04
CA MET A 5 -30.92 -26.73 -55.90
C MET A 5 -30.31 -27.48 -54.68
N TYR A 6 -29.61 -26.72 -53.83
CA TYR A 6 -29.35 -26.87 -52.39
C TYR A 6 -28.43 -27.96 -51.80
N ASN A 7 -27.28 -27.45 -51.35
CA ASN A 7 -26.43 -27.94 -50.26
C ASN A 7 -27.22 -28.31 -49.00
N LEU A 8 -27.03 -29.54 -48.52
CA LEU A 8 -27.30 -29.93 -47.12
C LEU A 8 -26.03 -29.69 -46.29
N ASN A 9 -25.84 -28.45 -45.85
CA ASN A 9 -24.94 -28.13 -44.75
C ASN A 9 -25.56 -28.63 -43.43
N ASN A 10 -25.27 -29.87 -43.07
CA ASN A 10 -25.45 -30.34 -41.69
C ASN A 10 -24.23 -29.91 -40.87
N SER A 11 -24.18 -28.63 -40.49
CA SER A 11 -23.37 -28.21 -39.35
C SER A 11 -24.10 -28.64 -38.06
N PRO A 12 -23.40 -29.20 -37.06
CA PRO A 12 -24.02 -29.47 -35.77
C PRO A 12 -24.47 -28.13 -35.19
N LYS A 13 -25.78 -27.99 -34.91
CA LYS A 13 -26.33 -26.83 -34.22
C LYS A 13 -25.54 -26.64 -32.93
N SER A 14 -24.72 -25.60 -32.85
CA SER A 14 -24.13 -25.17 -31.61
C SER A 14 -25.28 -24.87 -30.65
N VAL A 15 -25.36 -25.62 -29.55
CA VAL A 15 -26.29 -25.32 -28.47
C VAL A 15 -25.81 -23.99 -27.89
N VAL A 16 -26.50 -22.90 -28.23
CA VAL A 16 -26.23 -21.59 -27.65
C VAL A 16 -26.74 -21.65 -26.22
N ASN A 17 -25.82 -21.88 -25.28
CA ASN A 17 -26.14 -21.74 -23.86
C ASN A 17 -26.38 -20.26 -23.56
N HIS A 18 -27.63 -19.91 -23.27
CA HIS A 18 -27.95 -18.59 -22.76
C HIS A 18 -27.59 -18.53 -21.27
N PRO A 19 -26.83 -17.52 -20.81
CA PRO A 19 -26.57 -17.35 -19.40
C PRO A 19 -27.89 -17.11 -18.67
N PHE A 20 -28.13 -17.89 -17.61
CA PHE A 20 -29.30 -17.77 -16.74
C PHE A 20 -28.86 -17.27 -15.37
N ALA A 21 -29.43 -16.14 -14.93
CA ALA A 21 -29.19 -15.55 -13.62
C ALA A 21 -30.48 -14.90 -13.10
N LEU A 22 -30.63 -14.87 -11.77
CA LEU A 22 -31.71 -14.13 -11.12
C LEU A 22 -31.49 -12.63 -11.23
N ASN A 23 -32.58 -11.86 -11.32
CA ASN A 23 -32.51 -10.40 -11.30
C ASN A 23 -32.16 -9.91 -9.89
N THR A 24 -31.03 -9.24 -9.74
CA THR A 24 -30.53 -8.73 -8.45
C THR A 24 -31.39 -7.61 -7.87
N ASN A 25 -32.21 -6.93 -8.68
CA ASN A 25 -33.13 -5.89 -8.21
C ASN A 25 -34.20 -6.42 -7.25
N ILE A 26 -34.41 -7.75 -7.18
CA ILE A 26 -35.34 -8.37 -6.22
C ILE A 26 -34.95 -8.05 -4.78
N ILE A 27 -33.65 -7.86 -4.49
CA ILE A 27 -33.17 -7.52 -3.14
C ILE A 27 -33.79 -6.20 -2.64
N LYS A 28 -34.05 -5.24 -3.54
CA LYS A 28 -34.67 -3.95 -3.20
C LYS A 28 -36.11 -4.09 -2.70
N ASN A 29 -36.76 -5.20 -3.00
CA ASN A 29 -38.14 -5.47 -2.56
C ASN A 29 -38.21 -6.14 -1.18
N ILE A 30 -37.06 -6.47 -0.58
CA ILE A 30 -37.01 -7.09 0.74
C ILE A 30 -37.26 -6.02 1.80
N ASN A 31 -38.30 -6.19 2.61
CA ASN A 31 -38.54 -5.33 3.76
C ASN A 31 -37.69 -5.81 4.95
N PHE A 32 -36.45 -5.30 5.04
CA PHE A 32 -35.51 -5.63 6.12
C PHE A 32 -36.01 -5.28 7.52
N GLN A 33 -36.98 -4.36 7.66
CA GLN A 33 -37.55 -4.00 8.96
C GLN A 33 -38.49 -5.07 9.52
N LYS A 34 -39.08 -5.91 8.65
CA LYS A 34 -40.00 -6.99 9.06
C LYS A 34 -39.31 -8.31 9.40
N LEU A 35 -38.03 -8.42 9.08
CA LEU A 35 -37.26 -9.63 9.35
C LEU A 35 -36.88 -9.70 10.85
N GLU A 36 -36.54 -10.91 11.32
CA GLU A 36 -36.18 -11.15 12.73
C GLU A 36 -34.81 -10.59 13.08
N ARG A 37 -34.72 -9.71 14.09
CA ARG A 37 -33.48 -9.06 14.54
C ARG A 37 -32.55 -9.99 15.34
N ASN A 38 -32.02 -11.00 14.67
CA ASN A 38 -31.23 -12.10 15.24
C ASN A 38 -29.71 -11.87 15.22
N PHE A 39 -29.24 -10.66 14.90
CA PHE A 39 -27.83 -10.32 14.90
C PHE A 39 -27.57 -8.97 15.61
N THR A 40 -26.42 -8.84 16.28
CA THR A 40 -26.03 -7.62 16.99
C THR A 40 -24.67 -7.11 16.52
N LEU A 41 -24.65 -5.96 15.86
CA LEU A 41 -23.42 -5.22 15.57
C LEU A 41 -23.10 -4.31 16.77
N ILE A 42 -21.90 -4.42 17.32
CA ILE A 42 -21.44 -3.65 18.48
C ILE A 42 -20.39 -2.65 18.02
N ILE A 43 -20.69 -1.36 18.10
CA ILE A 43 -19.79 -0.27 17.71
C ILE A 43 -19.44 0.52 18.96
N ASN A 44 -18.18 0.47 19.39
CA ASN A 44 -17.73 1.18 20.60
C ASN A 44 -18.60 0.96 21.84
N LYS A 45 -19.10 -0.28 22.01
CA LYS A 45 -20.03 -0.73 23.07
C LYS A 45 -21.51 -0.41 22.84
N GLN A 46 -21.87 0.41 21.86
CA GLN A 46 -23.28 0.58 21.48
C GLN A 46 -23.74 -0.60 20.64
N LYS A 47 -24.92 -1.14 20.96
CA LYS A 47 -25.50 -2.31 20.31
C LYS A 47 -26.53 -1.90 19.26
N PHE A 48 -26.37 -2.42 18.06
CA PHE A 48 -27.26 -2.24 16.92
C PHE A 48 -27.85 -3.60 16.55
N HIS A 49 -29.14 -3.77 16.81
CA HIS A 49 -29.85 -5.01 16.48
C HIS A 49 -30.35 -4.96 15.04
N MET A 50 -29.99 -5.98 14.26
CA MET A 50 -30.33 -6.08 12.84
C MET A 50 -30.57 -7.53 12.44
N ASN A 51 -30.96 -7.73 11.18
CA ASN A 51 -31.06 -9.06 10.63
C ASN A 51 -29.70 -9.61 10.23
N ARG A 52 -29.53 -10.92 10.37
CA ARG A 52 -28.34 -11.62 9.87
C ARG A 52 -28.03 -11.33 8.40
N ILE A 53 -29.04 -11.41 7.53
CA ILE A 53 -28.88 -11.13 6.09
C ILE A 53 -28.39 -9.68 5.87
N MET A 54 -28.89 -8.74 6.65
CA MET A 54 -28.47 -7.34 6.59
C MET A 54 -27.00 -7.18 7.04
N ALA A 55 -26.60 -7.90 8.10
CA ALA A 55 -25.21 -7.91 8.56
C ALA A 55 -24.25 -8.52 7.52
N ASP A 56 -24.67 -9.60 6.85
CA ASP A 56 -23.90 -10.24 5.78
C ASP A 56 -23.73 -9.35 4.56
N LEU A 57 -24.80 -8.65 4.16
CA LEU A 57 -24.74 -7.70 3.04
C LEU A 57 -23.91 -6.45 3.39
N LEU A 58 -23.91 -6.04 4.66
CA LEU A 58 -23.21 -4.85 5.12
C LEU A 58 -21.70 -5.09 5.26
N SER A 59 -21.30 -6.32 5.58
CA SER A 59 -19.93 -6.63 5.98
C SER A 59 -19.42 -7.92 5.35
N PRO A 60 -18.45 -7.82 4.43
CA PRO A 60 -17.70 -8.97 3.95
C PRO A 60 -17.09 -9.79 5.09
N LYS A 61 -16.61 -9.13 6.15
CA LYS A 61 -16.06 -9.82 7.33
C LYS A 61 -17.12 -10.66 8.06
N ILE A 62 -18.30 -10.11 8.32
CA ILE A 62 -19.39 -10.84 8.98
C ILE A 62 -19.87 -12.01 8.10
N TYR A 63 -20.02 -11.78 6.79
CA TYR A 63 -20.36 -12.84 5.83
C TYR A 63 -19.36 -14.01 5.90
N HIS A 64 -18.06 -13.71 5.87
CA HIS A 64 -17.02 -14.73 6.00
C HIS A 64 -17.03 -15.43 7.35
N LEU A 65 -17.34 -14.72 8.44
CA LEU A 65 -17.50 -15.33 9.76
C LEU A 65 -18.68 -16.30 9.80
N HIS A 66 -19.84 -15.92 9.28
CA HIS A 66 -21.01 -16.79 9.22
C HIS A 66 -20.80 -18.00 8.32
N PHE A 67 -19.99 -17.86 7.27
CA PHE A 67 -19.60 -18.98 6.42
C PHE A 67 -18.77 -20.03 7.18
N ILE A 68 -17.96 -19.58 8.16
CA ILE A 68 -17.14 -20.46 9.00
C ILE A 68 -17.96 -21.03 10.17
N ASP A 69 -18.74 -20.17 10.83
CA ASP A 69 -19.54 -20.50 12.01
C ASP A 69 -20.91 -19.82 11.94
N GLU A 70 -21.92 -20.63 11.62
CA GLU A 70 -23.30 -20.18 11.53
C GLU A 70 -23.89 -19.77 12.90
N THR A 71 -23.25 -20.07 14.03
CA THR A 71 -23.79 -19.72 15.35
C THR A 71 -23.46 -18.32 15.82
N VAL A 72 -22.52 -17.64 15.14
CA VAL A 72 -22.16 -16.26 15.45
C VAL A 72 -23.37 -15.34 15.28
N SER A 73 -23.70 -14.61 16.34
CA SER A 73 -24.85 -13.68 16.39
C SER A 73 -24.45 -12.26 16.80
N GLU A 74 -23.16 -12.02 17.04
CA GLU A 74 -22.64 -10.71 17.39
C GLU A 74 -21.27 -10.46 16.76
N TYR A 75 -21.00 -9.20 16.42
CA TYR A 75 -19.70 -8.77 15.91
C TYR A 75 -19.38 -7.39 16.45
N SER A 76 -18.14 -7.18 16.89
CA SER A 76 -17.71 -5.93 17.51
C SER A 76 -16.64 -5.24 16.69
N ILE A 77 -16.83 -3.95 16.45
CA ILE A 77 -15.83 -3.06 15.86
C ILE A 77 -15.55 -1.88 16.78
N HIS A 78 -14.36 -1.31 16.63
CA HIS A 78 -13.98 -0.07 17.27
C HIS A 78 -13.67 0.97 16.22
N ILE A 79 -14.21 2.17 16.38
CA ILE A 79 -14.00 3.31 15.48
C ILE A 79 -13.64 4.56 16.29
N ASN A 80 -12.81 5.44 15.75
CA ASN A 80 -12.29 6.59 16.48
C ASN A 80 -13.23 7.80 16.42
N THR A 81 -13.94 7.98 15.32
CA THR A 81 -14.81 9.15 15.09
C THR A 81 -16.07 9.14 15.95
N TYR A 82 -16.51 7.96 16.41
CA TYR A 82 -17.77 7.79 17.13
C TYR A 82 -17.97 8.67 18.35
N LYS A 83 -16.96 8.83 19.22
CA LYS A 83 -17.10 9.66 20.44
C LYS A 83 -17.39 11.13 20.13
N LYS A 84 -17.05 11.57 18.91
CA LYS A 84 -17.34 12.94 18.43
C LYS A 84 -18.73 13.05 17.82
N ILE A 85 -19.38 11.92 17.50
CA ILE A 85 -20.55 11.82 16.60
C ILE A 85 -21.67 10.95 17.22
N SER A 86 -21.49 10.42 18.44
CA SER A 86 -22.37 9.39 19.03
C SER A 86 -23.83 9.82 19.16
N ASP A 87 -24.09 11.12 19.19
CA ASP A 87 -25.43 11.68 19.31
C ASP A 87 -26.21 11.64 17.98
N SER A 88 -25.53 11.49 16.81
CA SER A 88 -26.18 11.48 15.49
C SER A 88 -26.42 10.08 14.91
N ILE A 89 -25.70 9.05 15.38
CA ILE A 89 -25.81 7.68 14.82
C ILE A 89 -26.88 6.91 15.59
N ASN A 90 -28.11 6.96 15.08
CA ASN A 90 -29.19 6.11 15.52
C ASN A 90 -29.17 4.75 14.81
N SER A 91 -29.98 3.80 15.27
CA SER A 91 -30.14 2.50 14.62
C SER A 91 -30.72 2.58 13.20
N ASP A 92 -31.37 3.70 12.87
CA ASP A 92 -32.09 3.88 11.61
C ASP A 92 -31.15 4.11 10.44
N ILE A 93 -29.94 4.60 10.70
CA ILE A 93 -28.92 4.85 9.66
C ILE A 93 -28.61 3.59 8.83
N PHE A 94 -28.54 2.43 9.48
CA PHE A 94 -28.31 1.18 8.77
C PHE A 94 -29.52 0.83 7.91
N TYR A 95 -30.74 1.06 8.38
CA TYR A 95 -31.93 0.83 7.57
C TYR A 95 -32.03 1.79 6.38
N GLN A 96 -31.57 3.03 6.51
CA GLN A 96 -31.47 3.99 5.40
C GLN A 96 -30.47 3.52 4.34
N ILE A 97 -29.34 2.91 4.74
CA ILE A 97 -28.39 2.33 3.75
C ILE A 97 -29.04 1.18 2.96
N PHE A 98 -29.95 0.43 3.58
CA PHE A 98 -30.57 -0.76 3.00
C PHE A 98 -31.92 -0.54 2.31
N ASP A 99 -32.43 0.68 2.24
CA ASP A 99 -33.60 1.00 1.40
C ASP A 99 -33.22 1.22 -0.07
N PHE A 100 -31.92 1.26 -0.39
CA PHE A 100 -31.36 1.46 -1.73
C PHE A 100 -31.77 2.77 -2.40
N GLU A 101 -32.16 3.77 -1.61
CA GLU A 101 -32.44 5.13 -2.05
C GLU A 101 -31.25 6.06 -1.78
N ASN A 102 -31.23 7.21 -2.47
CA ASN A 102 -30.19 8.22 -2.26
C ASN A 102 -30.51 9.04 -1.00
N HIS A 103 -29.67 8.91 0.01
CA HIS A 103 -29.74 9.73 1.23
C HIS A 103 -28.62 10.75 1.26
N TYR A 104 -28.93 11.93 1.81
CA TYR A 104 -27.94 12.97 2.08
C TYR A 104 -27.56 12.89 3.55
N PHE A 105 -26.33 12.49 3.81
CA PHE A 105 -25.73 12.50 5.14
C PHE A 105 -24.94 13.79 5.34
N GLU A 106 -24.93 14.30 6.57
CA GLU A 106 -23.99 15.36 6.92
C GLU A 106 -22.55 14.87 6.79
N GLU A 107 -21.59 15.78 6.56
CA GLU A 107 -20.18 15.40 6.34
C GLU A 107 -19.62 14.56 7.50
N LYS A 108 -20.00 14.88 8.74
CA LYS A 108 -19.60 14.11 9.93
C LYS A 108 -20.21 12.71 9.96
N GLU A 109 -21.49 12.58 9.61
CA GLU A 109 -22.16 11.28 9.54
C GLU A 109 -21.52 10.40 8.47
N LYS A 110 -21.19 11.01 7.32
CA LYS A 110 -20.45 10.35 6.23
C LYS A 110 -19.09 9.87 6.71
N GLU A 111 -18.28 10.71 7.35
CA GLU A 111 -16.98 10.32 7.90
C GLU A 111 -17.10 9.11 8.84
N CYS A 112 -18.12 9.10 9.71
CA CYS A 112 -18.32 7.98 10.61
C CYS A 112 -18.79 6.71 9.89
N LEU A 113 -19.71 6.84 8.93
CA LEU A 113 -20.18 5.71 8.13
C LEU A 113 -19.05 5.09 7.30
N GLU A 114 -18.18 5.92 6.73
CA GLU A 114 -17.00 5.46 6.00
C GLU A 114 -16.07 4.64 6.92
N GLU A 115 -15.80 5.11 8.15
CA GLU A 115 -14.99 4.37 9.12
C GLU A 115 -15.67 3.05 9.53
N ILE A 116 -17.00 3.04 9.75
CA ILE A 116 -17.76 1.82 10.06
C ILE A 116 -17.66 0.82 8.91
N LEU A 117 -17.98 1.24 7.69
CA LEU A 117 -17.98 0.38 6.51
C LEU A 117 -16.58 -0.18 6.24
N PHE A 118 -15.55 0.64 6.43
CA PHE A 118 -14.17 0.21 6.33
C PHE A 118 -13.84 -0.90 7.35
N GLU A 119 -14.16 -0.71 8.64
CA GLU A 119 -13.93 -1.71 9.68
C GLU A 119 -14.72 -3.02 9.42
N LEU A 120 -15.86 -2.91 8.75
CA LEU A 120 -16.66 -4.05 8.30
C LEU A 120 -16.11 -4.77 7.06
N GLY A 121 -15.01 -4.29 6.48
CA GLY A 121 -14.31 -4.91 5.34
C GLY A 121 -14.73 -4.35 3.98
N ASN A 122 -15.45 -3.22 3.93
CA ASN A 122 -15.76 -2.54 2.67
C ASN A 122 -14.60 -1.61 2.31
N GLU A 123 -13.49 -2.18 1.85
CA GLU A 123 -12.26 -1.42 1.57
C GLU A 123 -12.48 -0.32 0.54
N GLU A 124 -13.39 -0.53 -0.42
CA GLU A 124 -13.68 0.43 -1.50
C GLU A 124 -14.45 1.68 -1.05
N VAL A 125 -14.79 1.79 0.23
CA VAL A 125 -15.52 2.95 0.77
C VAL A 125 -14.72 4.24 0.61
N TYR A 126 -13.38 4.21 0.54
CA TYR A 126 -12.59 5.43 0.30
C TYR A 126 -12.99 6.14 -1.01
N ARG A 127 -13.52 5.40 -2.01
CA ARG A 127 -13.95 5.97 -3.30
C ARG A 127 -15.13 6.93 -3.18
N THR A 128 -15.88 6.90 -2.08
CA THR A 128 -16.96 7.86 -1.85
C THR A 128 -16.46 9.24 -1.46
N ASN A 129 -15.17 9.38 -1.15
CA ASN A 129 -14.58 10.66 -0.80
C ASN A 129 -14.44 11.55 -2.06
N LYS A 130 -14.82 12.83 -1.93
CA LYS A 130 -14.81 13.82 -3.03
C LYS A 130 -13.42 13.99 -3.67
N PHE A 131 -12.34 13.74 -2.91
CA PHE A 131 -10.98 13.76 -3.45
C PHE A 131 -10.77 12.78 -4.62
N TYR A 132 -11.59 11.74 -4.73
CA TYR A 132 -11.54 10.75 -5.82
C TYR A 132 -12.46 11.07 -6.99
N GLU A 133 -13.32 12.10 -6.87
CA GLU A 133 -14.09 12.62 -8.02
C GLU A 133 -13.19 13.40 -8.98
N GLU A 134 -12.15 14.06 -8.42
CA GLU A 134 -11.16 14.78 -9.20
C GLU A 134 -10.17 13.84 -9.88
N LYS A 135 -9.67 14.26 -11.05
CA LYS A 135 -8.59 13.56 -11.74
C LYS A 135 -7.30 13.65 -10.92
N ILE A 136 -6.53 12.57 -10.90
CA ILE A 136 -5.20 12.54 -10.29
C ILE A 136 -4.24 13.53 -10.98
N THR A 137 -3.52 14.31 -10.17
CA THR A 137 -2.53 15.31 -10.58
C THR A 137 -1.33 15.29 -9.63
N ILE A 138 -0.22 15.93 -10.03
CA ILE A 138 0.97 16.08 -9.19
C ILE A 138 0.64 16.78 -7.85
N ASP A 139 -0.27 17.75 -7.89
CA ASP A 139 -0.62 18.55 -6.73
C ASP A 139 -1.50 17.81 -5.71
N ASN A 140 -2.32 16.85 -6.16
CA ASN A 140 -3.28 16.15 -5.29
C ASN A 140 -2.89 14.70 -4.94
N VAL A 141 -1.92 14.10 -5.65
CA VAL A 141 -1.66 12.65 -5.52
C VAL A 141 -1.18 12.23 -4.14
N LEU A 142 -0.33 13.03 -3.48
CA LEU A 142 0.16 12.70 -2.13
C LEU A 142 -0.96 12.81 -1.10
N ASP A 143 -1.84 13.80 -1.23
CA ASP A 143 -2.99 13.95 -0.34
C ASP A 143 -3.99 12.79 -0.53
N ARG A 144 -4.25 12.39 -1.78
CA ARG A 144 -5.04 11.19 -2.08
C ARG A 144 -4.42 9.95 -1.44
N LEU A 145 -3.12 9.74 -1.63
CA LEU A 145 -2.41 8.61 -1.04
C LEU A 145 -2.54 8.61 0.49
N LEU A 146 -2.27 9.75 1.14
CA LEU A 146 -2.40 9.93 2.59
C LEU A 146 -3.84 9.77 3.11
N LEU A 147 -4.86 10.02 2.28
CA LEU A 147 -6.23 9.71 2.64
C LEU A 147 -6.48 8.20 2.61
N LYS A 148 -5.99 7.49 1.58
CA LYS A 148 -6.11 6.02 1.52
C LYS A 148 -5.41 5.33 2.68
N THR A 149 -4.29 5.87 3.16
CA THR A 149 -3.56 5.29 4.31
C THR A 149 -4.35 5.31 5.61
N LYS A 150 -5.37 6.18 5.73
CA LYS A 150 -6.28 6.21 6.88
C LYS A 150 -7.21 5.02 6.90
N TYR A 151 -7.56 4.52 5.73
CA TYR A 151 -8.46 3.38 5.59
C TYR A 151 -7.62 2.12 5.72
N SER A 152 -6.75 1.81 4.77
CA SER A 152 -5.88 0.63 4.88
C SER A 152 -4.44 1.05 5.09
N LEU A 153 -3.64 0.21 5.76
CA LEU A 153 -2.18 0.21 5.68
C LEU A 153 -1.78 -1.13 5.06
N GLY A 154 -1.24 -1.11 3.85
CA GLY A 154 -0.56 -2.28 3.26
C GLY A 154 -1.35 -3.09 2.24
N ASN A 155 -2.61 -2.74 1.90
CA ASN A 155 -3.21 -3.31 0.70
C ASN A 155 -2.73 -2.56 -0.56
N LYS A 156 -1.72 -3.12 -1.24
CA LYS A 156 -1.13 -2.54 -2.47
C LYS A 156 -2.19 -2.19 -3.52
N THR A 157 -3.27 -2.98 -3.64
CA THR A 157 -4.31 -2.75 -4.65
C THR A 157 -5.08 -1.45 -4.42
N ILE A 158 -5.15 -0.98 -3.17
CA ILE A 158 -5.84 0.26 -2.83
C ILE A 158 -5.08 1.49 -3.36
N TYR A 159 -3.75 1.45 -3.31
CA TYR A 159 -2.89 2.59 -3.70
C TYR A 159 -2.34 2.50 -5.12
N GLU A 160 -2.68 1.46 -5.87
CA GLU A 160 -2.03 1.14 -7.15
C GLU A 160 -2.05 2.32 -8.14
N GLU A 161 -3.18 3.03 -8.22
CA GLU A 161 -3.33 4.22 -9.06
C GLU A 161 -2.37 5.36 -8.65
N GLU A 162 -2.33 5.70 -7.37
CA GLU A 162 -1.46 6.77 -6.85
C GLU A 162 0.01 6.40 -6.92
N ILE A 163 0.36 5.15 -6.57
CA ILE A 163 1.73 4.65 -6.64
C ILE A 163 2.24 4.70 -8.08
N HIS A 164 1.45 4.23 -9.05
CA HIS A 164 1.81 4.30 -10.45
C HIS A 164 1.96 5.76 -10.93
N PHE A 165 1.05 6.65 -10.52
CA PHE A 165 1.13 8.05 -10.87
C PHE A 165 2.37 8.73 -10.27
N ILE A 166 2.67 8.50 -8.99
CA ILE A 166 3.87 9.02 -8.32
C ILE A 166 5.11 8.50 -9.03
N SER A 167 5.20 7.21 -9.30
CA SER A 167 6.37 6.59 -9.93
C SER A 167 6.66 7.18 -11.32
N SER A 168 5.60 7.42 -12.11
CA SER A 168 5.71 8.04 -13.44
C SER A 168 6.02 9.54 -13.43
N HIS A 169 5.81 10.23 -12.31
CA HIS A 169 6.08 11.68 -12.16
C HIS A 169 7.15 11.98 -11.11
N PHE A 170 7.85 10.96 -10.61
CA PHE A 170 8.63 11.05 -9.39
C PHE A 170 9.72 12.10 -9.47
N GLN A 171 10.48 12.16 -10.58
CA GLN A 171 11.49 13.20 -10.79
C GLN A 171 10.93 14.61 -10.63
N ALA A 172 9.78 14.90 -11.23
CA ALA A 172 9.17 16.23 -11.16
C ALA A 172 8.72 16.56 -9.72
N MET A 173 8.30 15.55 -8.96
CA MET A 173 7.88 15.72 -7.58
C MET A 173 9.07 15.96 -6.65
N ILE A 174 10.16 15.20 -6.76
CA ILE A 174 11.33 15.37 -5.88
C ILE A 174 12.13 16.65 -6.17
N GLU A 175 12.03 17.20 -7.39
CA GLU A 175 12.62 18.50 -7.74
C GLU A 175 11.88 19.68 -7.09
N ASN A 176 10.61 19.49 -6.71
CA ASN A 176 9.82 20.50 -6.03
C ASN A 176 9.84 20.26 -4.51
N SER A 177 10.60 21.10 -3.80
CA SER A 177 10.77 21.03 -2.35
C SER A 177 9.46 21.06 -1.54
N LEU A 178 8.35 21.56 -2.11
CA LEU A 178 7.04 21.59 -1.43
C LEU A 178 6.50 20.19 -1.13
N PHE A 179 6.87 19.19 -1.92
CA PHE A 179 6.38 17.82 -1.72
C PHE A 179 7.15 17.04 -0.65
N LEU A 180 8.35 17.51 -0.26
CA LEU A 180 9.21 16.79 0.68
C LEU A 180 8.51 16.57 2.03
N GLU A 181 7.81 17.58 2.54
CA GLU A 181 7.04 17.46 3.79
C GLU A 181 5.90 16.43 3.68
N SER A 182 5.27 16.32 2.53
CA SER A 182 4.21 15.33 2.30
C SER A 182 4.77 13.92 2.20
N PHE A 183 5.91 13.72 1.55
CA PHE A 183 6.61 12.43 1.54
C PHE A 183 7.04 11.98 2.94
N MET A 184 7.46 12.90 3.80
CA MET A 184 7.83 12.58 5.19
C MET A 184 6.66 12.07 6.05
N LYS A 185 5.42 12.37 5.67
CA LYS A 185 4.20 11.89 6.34
C LYS A 185 3.77 10.50 5.87
N ILE A 186 4.29 10.04 4.74
CA ILE A 186 3.96 8.73 4.19
C ILE A 186 4.68 7.66 5.01
N ASP A 187 3.97 6.58 5.33
CA ASP A 187 4.54 5.44 6.01
C ASP A 187 5.65 4.80 5.15
N ILE A 188 6.72 4.34 5.80
CA ILE A 188 7.88 3.82 5.10
C ILE A 188 7.53 2.64 4.19
N HIS A 189 6.59 1.78 4.58
CA HIS A 189 6.18 0.64 3.76
C HIS A 189 5.53 1.09 2.45
N ILE A 190 4.86 2.25 2.42
CA ILE A 190 4.26 2.78 1.20
C ILE A 190 5.32 3.41 0.31
N LEU A 191 6.33 4.07 0.89
CA LEU A 191 7.50 4.54 0.13
C LEU A 191 8.26 3.37 -0.49
N GLU A 192 8.40 2.26 0.23
CA GLU A 192 8.97 1.02 -0.31
C GLU A 192 8.16 0.51 -1.52
N LEU A 193 6.82 0.52 -1.45
CA LEU A 193 5.98 0.14 -2.60
C LEU A 193 6.15 1.06 -3.81
N ILE A 194 6.42 2.36 -3.60
CA ILE A 194 6.73 3.31 -4.68
C ILE A 194 8.07 2.96 -5.32
N PHE A 195 9.10 2.66 -4.52
CA PHE A 195 10.45 2.34 -5.01
C PHE A 195 10.56 0.93 -5.62
N GLU A 196 9.61 0.05 -5.35
CA GLU A 196 9.47 -1.23 -6.04
C GLU A 196 8.91 -1.09 -7.47
N GLN A 197 8.39 0.09 -7.85
CA GLN A 197 7.98 0.38 -9.23
C GLN A 197 9.15 0.89 -10.07
N ASP A 198 8.96 0.91 -11.38
CA ASP A 198 9.88 1.58 -12.32
C ASP A 198 9.75 3.10 -12.19
N VAL A 199 10.42 3.66 -11.17
CA VAL A 199 10.40 5.10 -10.87
C VAL A 199 11.13 5.88 -11.96
N GLN A 200 10.47 6.89 -12.53
CA GLN A 200 11.08 7.75 -13.55
C GLN A 200 12.00 8.79 -12.91
N LEU A 201 13.30 8.65 -13.18
CA LEU A 201 14.37 9.51 -12.68
C LEU A 201 15.22 10.04 -13.85
N LYS A 202 15.78 11.25 -13.68
CA LYS A 202 16.81 11.78 -14.61
C LYS A 202 18.17 11.11 -14.40
N GLY A 203 18.42 10.62 -13.18
CA GLY A 203 19.64 9.93 -12.80
C GLY A 203 19.63 9.58 -11.31
N GLU A 204 20.47 8.62 -10.95
CA GLU A 204 20.48 8.00 -9.62
C GLU A 204 20.84 8.97 -8.48
N ASP A 205 21.68 9.98 -8.77
CA ASP A 205 22.02 11.04 -7.84
C ASP A 205 20.75 11.75 -7.28
N SER A 206 19.71 11.91 -8.11
CA SER A 206 18.46 12.56 -7.67
C SER A 206 17.72 11.72 -6.62
N LEU A 207 17.68 10.40 -6.81
CA LEU A 207 17.08 9.48 -5.84
C LEU A 207 17.87 9.47 -4.53
N LEU A 208 19.20 9.39 -4.62
CA LEU A 208 20.05 9.44 -3.44
C LEU A 208 19.81 10.70 -2.63
N TYR A 209 19.78 11.88 -3.27
CA TYR A 209 19.56 13.14 -2.57
C TYR A 209 18.17 13.25 -1.95
N PHE A 210 17.16 12.70 -2.62
CA PHE A 210 15.82 12.59 -2.03
C PHE A 210 15.83 11.71 -0.77
N VAL A 211 16.39 10.49 -0.85
CA VAL A 211 16.46 9.57 0.29
C VAL A 211 17.30 10.15 1.43
N LEU A 212 18.42 10.79 1.13
CA LEU A 212 19.23 11.52 2.13
C LEU A 212 18.41 12.63 2.81
N SER A 213 17.55 13.34 2.08
CA SER A 213 16.71 14.39 2.64
C SER A 213 15.66 13.84 3.61
N LEU A 214 15.08 12.67 3.31
CA LEU A 214 14.21 11.95 4.25
C LEU A 214 14.99 11.45 5.47
N TYR A 215 16.12 10.78 5.24
CA TYR A 215 16.97 10.20 6.28
C TYR A 215 17.51 11.23 7.28
N LYS A 216 17.90 12.42 6.81
CA LYS A 216 18.34 13.53 7.68
C LYS A 216 17.26 13.99 8.67
N ASN A 217 15.99 13.78 8.34
CA ASN A 217 14.87 14.09 9.23
C ASN A 217 14.63 12.93 10.22
N ASP A 218 14.61 11.69 9.73
CA ASP A 218 14.31 10.52 10.54
C ASP A 218 15.10 9.29 10.05
N SER A 219 15.91 8.68 10.93
CA SER A 219 16.77 7.55 10.56
C SER A 219 15.98 6.30 10.18
N LYS A 220 14.68 6.22 10.46
CA LYS A 220 13.82 5.14 9.98
C LYS A 220 13.88 4.96 8.47
N PHE A 221 14.08 6.05 7.72
CA PHE A 221 14.16 6.04 6.25
C PHE A 221 15.46 5.44 5.70
N SER A 222 16.40 5.04 6.56
CA SER A 222 17.64 4.37 6.15
C SER A 222 17.41 3.13 5.29
N SER A 223 16.34 2.37 5.54
CA SER A 223 16.05 1.17 4.75
C SER A 223 15.83 1.47 3.27
N LEU A 224 15.44 2.70 2.92
CA LEU A 224 15.22 3.12 1.55
C LEU A 224 16.51 3.18 0.71
N PHE A 225 17.70 3.24 1.34
CA PHE A 225 18.97 3.18 0.62
C PHE A 225 19.18 1.84 -0.11
N LYS A 226 18.42 0.79 0.22
CA LYS A 226 18.46 -0.49 -0.53
C LYS A 226 17.97 -0.35 -1.97
N TYR A 227 17.20 0.69 -2.29
CA TYR A 227 16.70 0.95 -3.65
C TYR A 227 17.64 1.84 -4.48
N VAL A 228 18.72 2.36 -3.88
CA VAL A 228 19.68 3.21 -4.60
C VAL A 228 20.69 2.34 -5.33
N GLU A 229 20.80 2.51 -6.65
CA GLU A 229 21.79 1.85 -7.48
C GLU A 229 23.15 2.55 -7.38
N PHE A 230 23.90 2.30 -6.30
CA PHE A 230 25.18 3.00 -6.03
C PHE A 230 26.21 2.97 -7.19
N GLY A 231 26.12 2.00 -8.11
CA GLY A 231 26.95 1.93 -9.32
C GLY A 231 26.70 3.03 -10.36
N ASN A 232 25.53 3.69 -10.30
CA ASN A 232 25.11 4.76 -11.21
C ASN A 232 25.27 6.16 -10.59
N LEU A 233 25.87 6.25 -9.41
CA LEU A 233 26.14 7.51 -8.73
C LEU A 233 27.41 8.18 -9.23
N THR A 234 27.44 9.51 -9.15
CA THR A 234 28.69 10.24 -9.32
C THR A 234 29.62 10.06 -8.11
N PRO A 235 30.96 10.16 -8.28
CA PRO A 235 31.88 10.08 -7.16
C PRO A 235 31.60 11.11 -6.05
N SER A 236 31.12 12.29 -6.43
CA SER A 236 30.76 13.36 -5.50
C SER A 236 29.53 13.01 -4.66
N SER A 237 28.47 12.49 -5.29
CA SER A 237 27.24 12.11 -4.57
C SER A 237 27.48 10.89 -3.65
N PHE A 238 28.30 9.93 -4.09
CA PHE A 238 28.72 8.80 -3.26
C PHE A 238 29.54 9.24 -2.03
N ALA A 239 30.47 10.19 -2.20
CA ALA A 239 31.23 10.74 -1.09
C ALA A 239 30.31 11.43 -0.06
N GLU A 240 29.34 12.21 -0.53
CA GLU A 240 28.36 12.87 0.33
C GLU A 240 27.49 11.86 1.11
N PHE A 241 27.09 10.75 0.47
CA PHE A 241 26.42 9.65 1.17
C PHE A 241 27.27 9.11 2.33
N ILE A 242 28.56 8.83 2.10
CA ILE A 242 29.46 8.31 3.13
C ILE A 242 29.63 9.28 4.30
N ASP A 243 29.67 10.58 4.01
CA ASP A 243 29.82 11.62 5.03
C ASP A 243 28.57 11.76 5.93
N ILE A 244 27.37 11.47 5.39
CA ILE A 244 26.10 11.64 6.10
C ILE A 244 25.64 10.35 6.78
N PHE A 245 25.78 9.20 6.10
CA PHE A 245 25.20 7.93 6.51
C PHE A 245 25.86 7.38 7.78
N GLN A 246 25.04 7.04 8.78
CA GLN A 246 25.53 6.45 10.02
C GLN A 246 25.62 4.92 9.90
N VAL A 247 26.80 4.37 10.22
CA VAL A 247 27.04 2.91 10.19
C VAL A 247 26.07 2.12 11.08
N GLY A 248 25.53 2.75 12.14
CA GLY A 248 24.53 2.13 13.01
C GLY A 248 23.20 1.83 12.33
N ASP A 249 22.89 2.52 11.22
CA ASP A 249 21.67 2.33 10.43
C ASP A 249 21.86 1.35 9.27
N LEU A 250 23.04 0.71 9.18
CA LEU A 250 23.32 -0.31 8.18
C LEU A 250 22.53 -1.59 8.48
N ASN A 251 21.75 -2.07 7.51
CA ASN A 251 21.08 -3.36 7.55
C ASN A 251 21.61 -4.31 6.46
N SER A 252 21.12 -5.56 6.45
CA SER A 252 21.55 -6.59 5.49
C SER A 252 21.33 -6.18 4.03
N ASP A 253 20.25 -5.45 3.75
CA ASP A 253 19.84 -5.12 2.39
C ASP A 253 20.74 -4.01 1.84
N ILE A 254 20.94 -2.93 2.61
CA ILE A 254 21.86 -1.84 2.27
C ILE A 254 23.28 -2.40 2.10
N TRP A 255 23.72 -3.27 3.02
CA TRP A 255 25.04 -3.88 2.95
C TRP A 255 25.23 -4.73 1.70
N SER A 256 24.20 -5.48 1.30
CA SER A 256 24.21 -6.30 0.08
C SER A 256 24.42 -5.42 -1.16
N VAL A 257 23.68 -4.32 -1.28
CA VAL A 257 23.80 -3.40 -2.43
C VAL A 257 25.19 -2.73 -2.46
N LEU A 258 25.70 -2.28 -1.31
CA LEU A 258 27.06 -1.73 -1.21
C LEU A 258 28.14 -2.76 -1.59
N CYS A 259 28.00 -4.01 -1.16
CA CYS A 259 28.91 -5.08 -1.54
C CYS A 259 28.90 -5.33 -3.06
N ASN A 260 27.71 -5.37 -3.67
CA ASN A 260 27.57 -5.54 -5.11
C ASN A 260 28.26 -4.41 -5.87
N PHE A 261 28.06 -3.17 -5.44
CA PHE A 261 28.77 -2.01 -5.96
C PHE A 261 30.30 -2.14 -5.84
N MET A 262 30.81 -2.48 -4.65
CA MET A 262 32.26 -2.64 -4.42
C MET A 262 32.87 -3.73 -5.32
N ILE A 263 32.19 -4.88 -5.45
CA ILE A 263 32.64 -5.99 -6.30
C ILE A 263 32.66 -5.58 -7.78
N ALA A 264 31.64 -4.86 -8.25
CA ALA A 264 31.57 -4.36 -9.62
C ALA A 264 32.73 -3.39 -9.91
N SER A 265 32.99 -2.46 -9.00
CA SER A 265 34.08 -1.50 -9.09
C SER A 265 35.45 -2.18 -9.16
N LEU A 266 35.67 -3.26 -8.40
CA LEU A 266 36.91 -4.05 -8.46
C LEU A 266 37.12 -4.75 -9.81
N LYS A 267 36.05 -5.25 -10.45
CA LYS A 267 36.12 -5.90 -11.77
C LYS A 267 36.49 -4.92 -12.89
N ASN A 268 36.09 -3.66 -12.75
CA ASN A 268 36.33 -2.60 -13.73
C ASN A 268 37.71 -1.93 -13.56
N THR A 269 38.45 -2.24 -12.48
CA THR A 269 39.84 -1.81 -12.39
C THR A 269 40.68 -2.62 -13.38
N PRO A 270 41.43 -1.97 -14.30
CA PRO A 270 42.38 -2.70 -15.12
C PRO A 270 43.35 -3.41 -14.18
N LYS A 271 43.55 -4.72 -14.38
CA LYS A 271 44.61 -5.47 -13.70
C LYS A 271 45.91 -4.75 -13.99
N THR A 272 46.34 -3.88 -13.09
CA THR A 272 47.70 -3.36 -13.13
C THR A 272 48.58 -4.58 -12.98
N THR A 273 49.29 -4.91 -14.07
CA THR A 273 50.48 -5.75 -14.03
C THR A 273 51.56 -4.96 -13.28
N SER A 274 51.30 -4.69 -11.99
CA SER A 274 52.31 -4.21 -11.08
C SER A 274 53.20 -5.40 -10.74
N LYS A 275 54.42 -5.34 -11.27
CA LYS A 275 55.54 -6.18 -10.88
C LYS A 275 55.54 -6.36 -9.36
N HIS A 276 55.64 -7.61 -8.93
CA HIS A 276 55.90 -8.02 -7.56
C HIS A 276 56.75 -7.02 -6.75
N GLU A 277 56.11 -6.14 -5.99
CA GLU A 277 56.66 -5.74 -4.70
C GLU A 277 56.26 -6.81 -3.71
N LYS A 278 57.16 -7.78 -3.50
CA LYS A 278 57.11 -8.70 -2.38
C LYS A 278 57.19 -7.89 -1.08
N MET A 279 56.04 -7.43 -0.58
CA MET A 279 55.95 -6.96 0.80
C MET A 279 55.87 -8.20 1.71
N ILE A 280 57.04 -8.78 2.01
CA ILE A 280 57.17 -9.79 3.05
C ILE A 280 56.88 -9.08 4.38
N ARG A 281 55.65 -9.20 4.89
CA ARG A 281 55.34 -8.86 6.28
C ARG A 281 56.00 -9.90 7.19
N THR A 282 57.25 -9.66 7.58
CA THR A 282 57.88 -10.39 8.70
C THR A 282 57.23 -9.93 10.00
N LYS A 283 56.35 -10.77 10.55
CA LYS A 283 55.83 -10.63 11.92
C LYS A 283 57.01 -10.80 12.88
N LYS A 284 57.67 -9.72 13.29
CA LYS A 284 58.72 -9.75 14.32
C LYS A 284 58.03 -9.89 15.68
N ASN A 285 57.92 -11.12 16.18
CA ASN A 285 57.50 -11.41 17.55
C ASN A 285 58.53 -10.83 18.52
N ASN A 286 58.24 -9.70 19.15
CA ASN A 286 58.99 -9.22 20.29
C ASN A 286 58.54 -9.96 21.56
N LEU A 287 59.09 -11.15 21.78
CA LEU A 287 59.19 -11.72 23.13
C LEU A 287 60.27 -10.91 23.87
N LYS A 288 59.85 -9.90 24.64
CA LYS A 288 60.72 -9.30 25.66
C LYS A 288 60.87 -10.32 26.79
N THR A 289 62.07 -10.87 26.85
CA THR A 289 62.68 -11.62 27.95
C THR A 289 62.45 -10.92 29.29
N LEU A 290 61.79 -11.64 30.21
CA LEU A 290 61.92 -11.44 31.65
C LEU A 290 63.36 -11.83 32.06
N ILE A 291 64.20 -10.84 32.33
CA ILE A 291 65.39 -11.03 33.16
C ILE A 291 65.41 -9.87 34.15
N LEU A 292 65.00 -10.16 35.38
CA LEU A 292 65.44 -9.45 36.58
C LEU A 292 65.63 -10.50 37.67
N ASN A 293 66.89 -10.72 38.01
CA ASN A 293 67.42 -11.19 39.29
C ASN A 293 68.83 -10.58 39.39
N PRO A 294 69.37 -10.32 40.59
CA PRO A 294 69.06 -10.93 41.88
C PRO A 294 68.32 -10.02 42.87
#